data_AF-A0A3A9ARW4-F1
#
_entry.id   AF-A0A3A9ARW4-F1
#
_cell.length_a   1.000
_cell.length_b   1.000
_cell.length_c   1.000
_cell.angle_alpha   90.00
_cell.angle_beta   90.00
_cell.angle_gamma   90.00
#
_symmetry.space_group_name_H-M   'P 1'
#
loop_
_entity.id
_entity.type
_entity.pdbx_description
1 polymer ?
#
loop_
_entity_poly.entity_id
_entity_poly.type
_entity_poly.pdbx_seq_one_letter_code
_entity_poly.pdbx_strand_id
1 'polypeptide(L)'
;MESIIDKMTNNAYKVLKYMYSCQIKLPDGTKYIPLSQAEMAPLIGVSTITTNKIFKQLRDDNLLLPIEGKRGKYELTEKAIIIIKDMEKLEDKIGEIE
;
A
#
# COMPACT_ATOMS: atom_id res chain seq x y z
N MET A 1 0.24 -2.55 18.39
CA MET A 1 -0.88 -1.66 18.75
C MET A 1 -1.09 -0.74 17.56
N GLU A 2 -2.31 -0.52 17.10
CA GLU A 2 -2.58 0.35 15.94
C GLU A 2 -2.13 1.79 16.26
N SER A 3 -1.29 2.39 15.43
CA SER A 3 -0.73 3.73 15.68
C SER A 3 -1.82 4.81 15.62
N ILE A 4 -1.58 5.99 16.18
CA ILE A 4 -2.54 7.10 16.03
C ILE A 4 -2.75 7.47 14.55
N ILE A 5 -1.70 7.36 13.72
CA ILE A 5 -1.79 7.58 12.28
C ILE A 5 -2.65 6.50 11.60
N ASP A 6 -2.51 5.23 11.99
CA ASP A 6 -3.37 4.16 11.48
C ASP A 6 -4.85 4.38 11.84
N LYS A 7 -5.15 4.98 13.01
CA LYS A 7 -6.52 5.35 13.43
C LYS A 7 -7.07 6.57 12.68
N MET A 8 -6.20 7.50 12.28
CA MET A 8 -6.57 8.74 11.60
C MET A 8 -6.69 8.59 10.07
N THR A 9 -6.30 7.43 9.53
CA THR A 9 -6.28 7.15 8.10
C THR A 9 -7.37 6.16 7.69
N ASN A 10 -7.62 6.09 6.38
CA ASN A 10 -8.64 5.21 5.82
C ASN A 10 -8.06 3.90 5.26
N ASN A 11 -8.95 2.99 4.86
CA ASN A 11 -8.56 1.70 4.30
C ASN A 11 -7.70 1.79 3.03
N ALA A 12 -7.80 2.87 2.24
CA ALA A 12 -6.96 3.05 1.06
C ALA A 12 -5.50 3.26 1.44
N TYR A 13 -5.24 4.11 2.45
CA TYR A 13 -3.89 4.27 3.00
C TYR A 13 -3.38 2.98 3.64
N LYS A 14 -4.21 2.27 4.42
CA LYS A 14 -3.81 0.99 5.04
C LYS A 14 -3.39 -0.05 3.99
N VAL A 15 -4.15 -0.16 2.89
CA VAL A 15 -3.77 -0.99 1.74
C VAL A 15 -2.44 -0.54 1.14
N LEU A 16 -2.25 0.76 0.92
CA LEU A 16 -1.03 1.30 0.33
C LEU A 16 0.21 1.04 1.22
N LYS A 17 0.11 1.29 2.53
CA LYS A 17 1.15 1.01 3.53
C LYS A 17 1.51 -0.49 3.55
N TYR A 18 0.50 -1.36 3.48
CA TYR A 18 0.71 -2.80 3.45
C TYR A 18 1.36 -3.29 2.14
N MET A 19 0.98 -2.72 0.99
CA MET A 19 1.65 -2.99 -0.28
C MET A 19 3.15 -2.65 -0.21
N TYR A 20 3.48 -1.54 0.44
CA TYR A 20 4.87 -1.10 0.59
C TYR A 20 5.68 -2.01 1.50
N SER A 21 5.09 -2.50 2.59
CA SER A 21 5.78 -3.40 3.53
C SER A 21 6.04 -4.79 2.96
N CYS A 22 5.18 -5.27 2.05
CA CYS A 22 5.33 -6.59 1.41
C CYS A 22 5.97 -6.54 0.01
N GLN A 23 6.33 -5.35 -0.50
CA GLN A 23 6.94 -5.23 -1.82
C GLN A 23 8.27 -5.99 -1.86
N ILE A 24 8.54 -6.61 -3.01
CA ILE A 24 9.81 -7.32 -3.24
C ILE A 24 10.49 -6.79 -4.49
N LYS A 25 11.81 -6.71 -4.42
CA LYS A 25 12.68 -6.29 -5.52
C LYS A 25 13.29 -7.54 -6.16
N LEU A 26 13.07 -7.70 -7.47
CA LEU A 26 13.67 -8.75 -8.28
C LEU A 26 15.13 -8.41 -8.65
N PRO A 27 15.94 -9.40 -9.09
CA PRO A 27 17.33 -9.15 -9.51
C PRO A 27 17.47 -8.13 -10.63
N ASP A 28 16.47 -8.03 -11.52
CA ASP A 28 16.41 -7.05 -12.62
C ASP A 28 16.03 -5.64 -12.17
N GLY A 29 15.79 -5.44 -10.87
CA GLY A 29 15.41 -4.15 -10.29
C GLY A 29 13.91 -3.90 -10.22
N THR A 30 13.08 -4.72 -10.86
CA THR A 30 11.62 -4.63 -10.82
C THR A 30 11.12 -4.75 -9.39
N LYS A 31 10.23 -3.87 -8.96
CA LYS A 31 9.52 -3.98 -7.68
C LYS A 31 8.10 -4.46 -7.92
N TYR A 32 7.63 -5.41 -7.14
CA TYR A 32 6.24 -5.84 -7.25
C TYR A 32 5.63 -6.24 -5.91
N ILE A 33 4.31 -6.12 -5.86
CA ILE A 33 3.49 -6.56 -4.74
C ILE A 33 3.17 -8.05 -4.96
N PRO A 34 3.61 -8.95 -4.06
CA PRO A 34 3.45 -10.40 -4.25
C PRO A 34 2.01 -10.86 -4.08
N LEU A 35 1.23 -10.16 -3.25
CA LEU A 35 -0.13 -10.52 -2.87
C LEU A 35 -1.17 -10.05 -3.88
N SER A 36 -2.17 -10.88 -4.11
CA SER A 36 -3.40 -10.53 -4.81
C SER A 36 -4.36 -9.71 -3.95
N GLN A 37 -5.36 -9.10 -4.58
CA GLN A 37 -6.44 -8.38 -3.91
C GLN A 37 -7.21 -9.27 -2.91
N ALA A 38 -7.43 -10.54 -3.26
CA ALA A 38 -8.14 -11.49 -2.42
C ALA A 38 -7.32 -11.93 -1.20
N GLU A 39 -6.00 -12.13 -1.38
CA GLU A 39 -5.09 -12.45 -0.27
C GLU A 39 -4.90 -11.25 0.67
N MET A 40 -4.95 -10.03 0.14
CA MET A 40 -4.78 -8.80 0.93
C MET A 40 -6.02 -8.43 1.75
N ALA A 41 -7.23 -8.73 1.26
CA ALA A 41 -8.49 -8.40 1.92
C ALA A 41 -8.56 -8.82 3.41
N PRO A 42 -8.30 -10.10 3.78
CA PRO A 42 -8.34 -10.51 5.18
C PRO A 42 -7.22 -9.89 6.03
N LEU A 43 -6.07 -9.55 5.44
CA LEU A 43 -4.93 -8.95 6.15
C LEU A 43 -5.21 -7.50 6.57
N ILE A 44 -6.02 -6.79 5.79
CA ILE A 44 -6.46 -5.42 6.06
C ILE A 44 -7.76 -5.39 6.88
N GLY A 45 -8.49 -6.50 6.95
CA GLY A 45 -9.79 -6.57 7.64
C GLY A 45 -10.95 -5.97 6.83
N VAL A 46 -10.88 -6.02 5.50
CA VAL A 46 -11.94 -5.53 4.59
C VAL A 46 -12.41 -6.61 3.63
N SER A 47 -13.58 -6.43 3.02
CA SER A 47 -14.06 -7.36 2.00
C SER A 47 -13.21 -7.30 0.73
N THR A 48 -13.16 -8.40 -0.04
CA THR A 48 -12.53 -8.43 -1.37
C THR A 48 -13.12 -7.37 -2.30
N ILE A 49 -14.43 -7.12 -2.23
CA ILE A 49 -15.09 -6.07 -3.04
C ILE A 49 -14.53 -4.69 -2.67
N THR A 50 -14.35 -4.42 -1.38
CA THR A 50 -13.74 -3.18 -0.88
C THR A 50 -12.30 -3.06 -1.36
N THR A 51 -11.49 -4.12 -1.25
CA THR A 51 -10.11 -4.14 -1.76
C THR A 51 -10.06 -3.86 -3.25
N ASN A 52 -10.94 -4.46 -4.06
CA ASN A 52 -10.99 -4.21 -5.51
C ASN A 52 -11.31 -2.74 -5.82
N LYS A 53 -12.24 -2.13 -5.09
CA LYS A 53 -12.55 -0.69 -5.22
C LYS A 53 -11.36 0.18 -4.85
N ILE A 54 -10.67 -0.15 -3.75
CA ILE A 54 -9.45 0.56 -3.34
C ILE A 54 -8.36 0.44 -4.40
N PHE A 55 -8.10 -0.75 -4.93
CA PHE A 55 -7.10 -0.93 -6.00
C PHE A 55 -7.47 -0.14 -7.27
N LYS A 56 -8.76 -0.04 -7.60
CA LYS A 56 -9.19 0.85 -8.69
C LYS A 56 -8.87 2.31 -8.36
N GLN A 57 -9.26 2.78 -7.19
CA GLN A 57 -8.97 4.14 -6.74
C GLN A 57 -7.47 4.45 -6.76
N LEU A 58 -6.62 3.58 -6.20
CA LEU A 58 -5.17 3.79 -6.17
C LEU A 58 -4.55 3.85 -7.57
N ARG A 59 -5.12 3.15 -8.56
CA ARG A 59 -4.70 3.28 -9.97
C ARG A 59 -5.17 4.60 -10.57
N ASP A 60 -6.43 4.96 -10.37
CA ASP A 60 -7.02 6.20 -10.87
C ASP A 60 -6.26 7.43 -10.29
N ASP A 61 -5.78 7.33 -9.05
CA ASP A 61 -4.98 8.37 -8.36
C ASP A 61 -3.47 8.36 -8.72
N ASN A 62 -3.05 7.50 -9.65
CA ASN A 62 -1.66 7.26 -10.05
C ASN A 62 -0.73 6.93 -8.87
N LEU A 63 -1.21 6.08 -7.96
CA LEU A 63 -0.45 5.55 -6.83
C LEU A 63 0.04 4.11 -7.09
N LEU A 64 -0.68 3.38 -7.95
CA LEU A 64 -0.44 1.98 -8.27
C LEU A 64 -0.39 1.77 -9.79
N LEU A 65 0.64 1.09 -10.29
CA LEU A 65 0.77 0.74 -11.70
C LEU A 65 0.69 -0.78 -11.90
N PRO A 66 0.00 -1.26 -12.95
CA PRO A 66 0.07 -2.67 -13.34
C PRO A 66 1.44 -2.98 -13.94
N ILE A 67 1.96 -4.18 -13.68
CA ILE A 67 3.20 -4.63 -14.32
C ILE A 67 2.88 -5.26 -15.67
N GLU A 68 3.53 -4.77 -16.72
CA GLU A 68 3.33 -5.24 -18.08
C GLU A 68 3.57 -6.76 -18.19
N GLY A 69 2.67 -7.44 -18.90
CA GLY A 69 2.72 -8.90 -19.06
C GLY A 69 2.37 -9.73 -17.81
N LYS A 70 2.11 -9.11 -16.64
CA LYS A 70 1.81 -9.82 -15.39
C LYS A 70 0.44 -9.41 -14.82
N ARG A 71 -0.61 -10.16 -15.19
CA ARG A 71 -1.98 -9.92 -14.70
C ARG A 71 -2.04 -9.99 -13.17
N GLY A 72 -2.63 -8.97 -12.55
CA GLY A 72 -2.83 -8.92 -11.10
C GLY A 72 -1.55 -8.65 -10.31
N LYS A 73 -0.44 -8.32 -10.97
CA LYS A 73 0.78 -7.83 -10.32
C LYS A 73 0.88 -6.33 -10.52
N TYR A 74 1.29 -5.66 -9.45
CA TYR A 74 1.33 -4.21 -9.39
C TYR A 74 2.63 -3.73 -8.76
N GLU A 75 2.98 -2.50 -9.08
CA GLU A 75 4.08 -1.75 -8.48
C GLU A 75 3.57 -0.43 -7.90
N LEU A 76 4.23 0.04 -6.85
CA LEU A 76 3.97 1.36 -6.28
C LEU A 76 4.70 2.42 -7.11
N THR A 77 4.01 3.50 -7.42
CA THR A 77 4.61 4.67 -8.03
C THR A 77 5.54 5.40 -7.06
N GLU A 78 6.39 6.27 -7.60
CA GLU A 78 7.18 7.20 -6.77
C GLU A 78 6.28 8.09 -5.90
N LYS A 79 5.12 8.54 -6.42
CA LYS A 79 4.12 9.32 -5.67
C LYS A 79 3.63 8.55 -4.44
N ALA A 80 3.31 7.27 -4.58
CA ALA A 80 2.93 6.42 -3.45
C ALA A 80 4.07 6.27 -2.43
N ILE A 81 5.29 6.06 -2.90
CA ILE A 81 6.47 5.90 -2.03
C ILE A 81 6.72 7.18 -1.22
N ILE A 82 6.57 8.37 -1.82
CA ILE A 82 6.71 9.65 -1.12
C ILE A 82 5.67 9.77 0.00
N ILE A 83 4.40 9.53 -0.31
CA ILE A 83 3.31 9.60 0.67
C ILE A 83 3.61 8.69 1.87
N ILE A 84 3.98 7.44 1.63
CA ILE A 84 4.23 6.46 2.71
C ILE A 84 5.41 6.90 3.56
N LYS A 85 6.53 7.30 2.95
CA LYS A 85 7.72 7.74 3.69
C LYS A 85 7.46 8.99 4.53
N ASP A 86 6.68 9.93 4.02
CA ASP A 86 6.37 11.14 4.80
C ASP A 86 5.39 10.85 5.94
N MET A 87 4.51 9.87 5.78
CA MET A 87 3.66 9.38 6.86
C MET A 87 4.45 8.57 7.90
N GLU A 88 5.41 7.75 7.50
CA GLU A 88 6.34 7.06 8.42
C GLU A 88 7.15 8.07 9.25
N LYS A 89 7.70 9.12 8.62
CA LYS A 89 8.38 10.21 9.34
C LYS A 89 7.45 10.93 10.31
N LEU A 90 6.16 11.07 9.98
CA LEU A 90 5.19 11.68 10.86
C LEU A 90 4.89 10.76 12.06
N GLU A 91 4.77 9.45 11.84
CA GLU A 91 4.66 8.44 12.90
C GLU A 91 5.87 8.51 13.85
N ASP A 92 7.10 8.57 13.32
CA ASP A 92 8.32 8.65 14.13
C ASP A 92 8.34 9.90 15.01
N LYS A 93 8.03 11.08 14.44
CA LYS A 93 7.97 12.34 15.18
C LYS A 93 6.93 12.36 16.30
N ILE A 94 5.80 11.66 16.10
CA ILE A 94 4.78 11.52 17.14
C ILE A 94 5.28 10.55 18.23
N GLY A 95 5.97 9.48 17.86
CA GLY A 95 6.56 8.55 18.82
C GLY A 95 7.67 9.17 19.69
N GLU A 96 8.38 10.20 19.20
CA GLU A 96 9.39 10.92 19.98
C GLU A 96 8.80 11.78 21.12
N ILE A 97 7.50 12.07 21.10
CA ILE A 97 6.80 12.90 22.11
C ILE A 97 5.88 12.10 23.04
N GLU A 98 5.81 10.78 22.87
CA GLU A 98 5.07 9.82 23.74
C GLU A 98 6.00 9.10 24.73
#